data_AF-A0A068Z602-F1
#
_entry.id   AF-A0A068Z602-F1
#
_cell.length_a   1.000
_cell.length_b   1.000
_cell.length_c   1.000
_cell.angle_alpha   90.00
_cell.angle_beta   90.00
_cell.angle_gamma   90.00
#
_symmetry.space_group_name_H-M   'P 1'
#
loop_
_entity.id
_entity.type
_entity.pdbx_description
1 polymer ?
#
loop_
_entity_poly.entity_id
_entity_poly.type
_entity_poly.pdbx_seq_one_letter_code
_entity_poly.pdbx_strand_id
1 'polypeptide(L)'
;MDLDFYKGFEYQDSVSVSKELWNDILAIDCLDKVTDEESLIPEGFDGAGEKISRISLNNKKNEFLLGFSRLLIKFTSIDRTEKISSTISHILKIMSYLNDDEITHFRLDV
;
A
#
# COMPACT_ATOMS: atom_id res chain seq x y z
N MET A 1 -0.39 -4.44 10.84
CA MET A 1 -1.18 -4.20 9.62
C MET A 1 -0.75 -2.90 9.01
N ASP A 2 0.21 -3.07 8.14
CA ASP A 2 1.13 -2.07 7.67
C ASP A 2 1.27 -2.26 6.15
N LEU A 3 1.29 -1.13 5.44
CA LEU A 3 1.61 -1.10 4.02
C LEU A 3 3.02 -0.57 3.89
N ASP A 4 3.96 -1.44 3.56
CA ASP A 4 5.36 -1.07 3.40
C ASP A 4 5.63 -0.70 1.95
N PHE A 5 6.35 0.39 1.71
CA PHE A 5 6.65 0.92 0.38
C PHE A 5 8.14 0.84 0.07
N TYR A 6 8.46 0.50 -1.19
CA TYR A 6 9.85 0.24 -1.59
C TYR A 6 10.25 0.91 -2.91
N LYS A 7 11.52 1.35 -2.96
CA LYS A 7 12.25 1.74 -4.17
C LYS A 7 13.22 0.61 -4.55
N GLY A 8 12.88 -0.20 -5.55
CA GLY A 8 13.56 -1.47 -5.79
C GLY A 8 13.42 -2.40 -4.57
N PHE A 9 14.53 -2.74 -3.91
CA PHE A 9 14.56 -3.51 -2.65
C PHE A 9 14.72 -2.63 -1.40
N GLU A 10 14.89 -1.32 -1.56
CA GLU A 10 15.09 -0.40 -0.44
C GLU A 10 13.75 -0.04 0.19
N TYR A 11 13.58 -0.37 1.48
CA TYR A 11 12.44 0.06 2.27
C TYR A 11 12.45 1.58 2.45
N GLN A 12 11.34 2.24 2.18
CA GLN A 12 11.22 3.70 2.26
C GLN A 12 10.45 4.13 3.51
N ASP A 13 9.21 3.68 3.65
CA ASP A 13 8.38 3.94 4.81
C ASP A 13 7.21 2.95 4.86
N SER A 14 6.44 3.02 5.94
CA SER A 14 5.24 2.24 6.15
C SER A 14 4.05 3.11 6.56
N VAL A 15 2.85 2.61 6.28
CA VAL A 15 1.60 3.20 6.75
C VAL A 15 0.80 2.17 7.55
N SER A 16 0.80 2.34 8.87
CA SER A 16 -0.02 1.56 9.78
C SER A 16 -1.48 1.98 9.69
N VAL A 17 -2.38 1.02 9.50
CA VAL A 17 -3.82 1.28 9.35
C VAL A 17 -4.66 0.51 10.36
N SER A 18 -5.88 0.99 10.62
CA SER A 18 -6.82 0.24 11.46
C SER A 18 -7.28 -1.04 10.77
N LYS A 19 -7.80 -1.98 11.56
CA LYS A 19 -8.39 -3.22 11.04
C LYS A 19 -9.54 -2.99 10.06
N GLU A 20 -10.35 -1.96 10.29
CA GLU A 20 -11.44 -1.68 9.37
C GLU A 20 -10.92 -1.19 8.02
N LEU A 21 -9.97 -0.25 8.02
CA LEU A 21 -9.36 0.22 6.78
C LEU A 21 -8.59 -0.89 6.08
N TRP A 22 -7.89 -1.75 6.81
CA TRP A 22 -7.18 -2.90 6.23
C TRP A 22 -8.11 -3.82 5.43
N ASN A 23 -9.25 -4.19 6.01
CA ASN A 23 -10.23 -5.03 5.31
C ASN A 23 -10.79 -4.34 4.06
N ASP A 24 -11.00 -3.04 4.12
CA ASP A 24 -11.43 -2.24 2.98
C ASP A 24 -10.34 -2.16 1.88
N ILE A 25 -9.07 -2.09 2.27
CA ILE A 25 -7.93 -2.13 1.32
C ILE A 25 -7.89 -3.49 0.63
N LEU A 26 -7.96 -4.60 1.39
CA LEU A 26 -7.95 -5.95 0.83
C LEU A 26 -9.10 -6.22 -0.16
N ALA A 27 -10.18 -5.43 -0.09
CA ALA A 27 -11.33 -5.52 -0.98
C ALA A 27 -11.18 -4.68 -2.28
N ILE A 28 -10.04 -4.02 -2.52
CA ILE A 28 -9.81 -3.27 -3.76
C ILE A 28 -9.72 -4.25 -4.96
N ASP A 29 -10.60 -4.06 -5.95
CA ASP A 29 -10.79 -4.90 -7.17
C ASP A 29 -9.56 -5.22 -8.02
N CYS A 30 -8.40 -4.62 -7.75
CA CYS A 30 -7.16 -4.90 -8.48
C CYS A 30 -6.18 -5.77 -7.70
N LEU A 31 -6.34 -5.91 -6.37
CA LEU A 31 -5.46 -6.72 -5.53
C LEU A 31 -5.55 -8.21 -5.85
N ASP A 32 -6.76 -8.71 -6.12
CA ASP A 32 -7.01 -10.09 -6.53
C ASP A 32 -6.31 -10.49 -7.84
N LYS A 33 -5.95 -9.49 -8.65
CA LYS A 33 -5.29 -9.64 -9.96
C LYS A 33 -3.78 -9.45 -9.89
N VAL A 34 -3.23 -9.04 -8.75
CA VAL A 34 -1.78 -8.92 -8.63
C VAL A 34 -1.21 -10.22 -8.13
N THR A 35 -0.29 -10.79 -8.90
CA THR A 35 0.59 -11.84 -8.41
C THR A 35 1.66 -11.21 -7.55
N ASP A 36 1.75 -11.67 -6.31
CA ASP A 36 2.90 -11.44 -5.46
C ASP A 36 4.19 -11.90 -6.17
N GLU A 37 5.15 -10.99 -6.33
CA GLU A 37 6.49 -11.34 -6.80
C GLU A 37 7.32 -11.78 -5.59
N GLU A 38 7.53 -13.09 -5.46
CA GLU A 38 8.54 -13.60 -4.53
C GLU A 38 9.95 -13.35 -5.08
N SER A 39 10.74 -12.57 -4.35
CA SER A 39 12.12 -12.25 -4.70
C SER A 39 13.07 -12.57 -3.55
N LEU A 40 14.29 -13.01 -3.88
CA LEU A 40 15.38 -13.07 -2.91
C LEU A 40 15.97 -11.66 -2.74
N ILE A 41 16.10 -11.18 -1.51
CA ILE A 41 16.71 -9.89 -1.24
C ILE A 41 18.21 -9.99 -1.56
N PRO A 42 18.74 -9.11 -2.43
CA PRO A 42 20.14 -9.15 -2.82
C PRO A 42 21.08 -8.67 -1.70
N GLU A 43 22.35 -9.06 -1.79
CA GLU A 43 23.42 -8.58 -0.92
C GLU A 43 23.51 -7.05 -0.91
N GLY A 44 23.79 -6.47 0.26
CA GLY A 44 23.89 -5.02 0.46
C GLY A 44 22.56 -4.32 0.77
N PHE A 45 21.46 -5.06 0.85
CA PHE A 45 20.16 -4.59 1.34
C PHE A 45 19.85 -5.22 2.71
N ASP A 46 18.94 -4.59 3.45
CA ASP A 46 18.46 -5.15 4.72
C ASP A 46 17.66 -6.44 4.49
N GLY A 47 17.93 -7.48 5.27
CA GLY A 47 17.36 -8.83 5.05
C GLY A 47 17.99 -9.61 3.89
N ALA A 48 19.22 -9.29 3.47
CA ALA A 48 19.92 -10.01 2.40
C ALA A 48 19.87 -11.54 2.57
N GLY A 49 19.52 -12.23 1.47
CA GLY A 49 19.35 -13.69 1.45
C GLY A 49 17.96 -14.18 1.87
N GLU A 50 17.09 -13.32 2.42
CA GLU A 50 15.72 -13.66 2.73
C GLU A 50 14.81 -13.59 1.50
N LYS A 51 13.72 -14.37 1.52
CA LYS A 51 12.65 -14.26 0.53
C LYS A 51 11.64 -13.23 1.00
N ILE A 52 11.26 -12.32 0.11
CA ILE A 52 10.23 -11.33 0.35
C ILE A 52 9.15 -11.42 -0.74
N SER A 53 7.89 -11.39 -0.32
CA SER A 53 6.73 -11.27 -1.20
C SER A 53 6.29 -9.82 -1.27
N ARG A 54 6.24 -9.25 -2.47
CA ARG A 54 5.82 -7.85 -2.70
C ARG A 54 5.02 -7.72 -3.98
N ILE A 55 4.21 -6.69 -4.04
CA ILE A 55 3.40 -6.34 -5.20
C ILE A 55 4.14 -5.28 -6.02
N SER A 56 4.41 -5.58 -7.29
CA SER A 56 4.93 -4.59 -8.23
C SER A 56 3.87 -3.55 -8.57
N LEU A 57 4.23 -2.28 -8.45
CA LEU A 57 3.38 -1.16 -8.83
C LEU A 57 3.49 -0.82 -10.32
N ASN A 58 4.48 -1.38 -11.02
CA ASN A 58 4.65 -1.15 -12.45
C ASN A 58 3.38 -1.50 -13.23
N ASN A 59 2.86 -0.54 -14.00
CA ASN A 59 1.60 -0.63 -14.74
C ASN A 59 0.34 -0.84 -13.89
N LYS A 60 0.44 -0.88 -12.55
CA LYS A 60 -0.68 -1.05 -11.62
C LYS A 60 -0.99 0.18 -10.78
N LYS A 61 -0.09 1.18 -10.72
CA LYS A 61 -0.29 2.45 -9.98
C LYS A 61 -1.67 3.06 -10.22
N ASN A 62 -2.08 3.18 -11.48
CA ASN A 62 -3.38 3.79 -11.82
C ASN A 62 -4.57 2.97 -11.29
N GLU A 63 -4.51 1.64 -11.33
CA GLU A 63 -5.57 0.77 -10.79
C GLU A 63 -5.66 0.93 -9.26
N PHE A 64 -4.52 0.93 -8.57
CA PHE A 64 -4.46 1.15 -7.13
C PHE A 64 -4.97 2.54 -6.74
N LEU A 65 -4.50 3.60 -7.40
CA LEU A 65 -4.95 4.97 -7.16
C LEU A 65 -6.46 5.10 -7.34
N LEU A 66 -7.06 4.44 -8.33
CA LEU A 66 -8.52 4.40 -8.50
C LEU A 66 -9.21 3.68 -7.34
N GLY A 67 -8.67 2.54 -6.89
CA GLY A 67 -9.16 1.81 -5.70
C GLY A 67 -9.15 2.67 -4.44
N PHE A 68 -8.01 3.30 -4.15
CA PHE A 68 -7.87 4.20 -3.00
C PHE A 68 -8.71 5.47 -3.14
N SER A 69 -8.92 5.99 -4.34
CA SER A 69 -9.83 7.13 -4.58
C SER A 69 -11.27 6.78 -4.22
N ARG A 70 -11.73 5.55 -4.54
CA ARG A 70 -13.07 5.09 -4.14
C ARG A 70 -13.18 4.95 -2.62
N LEU A 71 -12.14 4.44 -1.95
CA LEU A 71 -12.09 4.40 -0.48
C LEU A 71 -12.11 5.81 0.12
N LEU A 72 -11.35 6.75 -0.44
CA LEU A 72 -11.35 8.14 0.01
C LEU A 72 -12.76 8.76 -0.08
N ILE A 73 -13.47 8.55 -1.19
CA ILE A 73 -14.85 9.01 -1.36
C ILE A 73 -15.77 8.36 -0.32
N LYS A 74 -15.66 7.03 -0.10
CA LYS A 74 -16.42 6.32 0.93
C LYS A 74 -16.25 6.98 2.30
N PHE A 75 -15.02 7.20 2.75
CA PHE A 75 -14.76 7.74 4.08
C PHE A 75 -15.02 9.24 4.23
N THR A 76 -14.88 10.03 3.16
CA THR A 76 -15.23 11.45 3.19
C THR A 76 -16.75 11.71 3.21
N SER A 77 -17.56 10.72 2.80
CA SER A 77 -19.03 10.80 2.87
C SER A 77 -19.61 10.51 4.26
N ILE A 78 -18.79 10.01 5.19
CA ILE A 78 -19.17 9.71 6.57
C ILE A 78 -19.01 10.97 7.42
N ASP A 79 -19.85 11.12 8.47
CA ASP A 79 -19.71 12.20 9.44
C ASP A 79 -18.28 12.29 10.00
N ARG A 80 -17.73 13.50 9.98
CA ARG A 80 -16.35 13.73 10.39
C ARG A 80 -16.20 13.52 11.89
N THR A 81 -15.57 12.40 12.23
CA THR A 81 -15.02 12.11 13.56
C THR A 81 -13.50 12.10 13.49
N GLU A 82 -12.83 12.11 14.64
CA GLU A 82 -11.37 11.98 14.71
C GLU A 82 -10.89 10.67 14.06
N LYS A 83 -11.58 9.56 14.31
CA LYS A 83 -11.30 8.25 13.69
C LYS A 83 -11.40 8.29 12.16
N ILE A 84 -12.46 8.90 11.63
CA ILE A 84 -12.66 9.05 10.18
C ILE A 84 -11.59 9.97 9.59
N SER A 85 -11.23 11.04 10.29
CA SER A 85 -10.17 11.96 9.86
C SER A 85 -8.81 11.26 9.79
N SER A 86 -8.46 10.44 10.79
CA SER A 86 -7.25 9.61 10.76
C SER A 86 -7.27 8.61 9.61
N THR A 87 -8.41 7.97 9.36
CA THR A 87 -8.57 7.02 8.24
C THR A 87 -8.35 7.70 6.88
N ILE A 88 -8.93 8.89 6.69
CA ILE A 88 -8.73 9.71 5.49
C ILE A 88 -7.25 10.08 5.33
N SER A 89 -6.60 10.52 6.41
CA SER A 89 -5.17 10.87 6.39
C SER A 89 -4.30 9.68 5.99
N HIS A 90 -4.58 8.48 6.49
CA HIS A 90 -3.86 7.27 6.08
C HIS A 90 -4.08 6.93 4.61
N ILE A 91 -5.31 7.03 4.10
CA ILE A 91 -5.61 6.83 2.67
C ILE A 91 -4.81 7.82 1.82
N LEU A 92 -4.80 9.11 2.19
CA LEU A 92 -4.05 10.13 1.49
C LEU A 92 -2.54 9.87 1.52
N LYS A 93 -2.00 9.41 2.66
CA LYS A 93 -0.58 9.03 2.78
C LYS A 93 -0.25 7.86 1.83
N ILE A 94 -1.08 6.82 1.80
CA ILE A 94 -0.91 5.69 0.87
C ILE A 94 -0.97 6.16 -0.59
N MET A 95 -1.97 6.97 -0.95
CA MET A 95 -2.09 7.53 -2.30
C MET A 95 -0.87 8.37 -2.69
N SER A 96 -0.26 9.07 -1.74
CA SER A 96 0.95 9.85 -1.99
C SER A 96 2.14 8.96 -2.39
N TYR A 97 2.34 7.82 -1.73
CA TYR A 97 3.36 6.84 -2.13
C TYR A 97 3.04 6.18 -3.47
N LEU A 98 1.77 5.84 -3.72
CA LEU A 98 1.38 5.24 -5.00
C LEU A 98 1.58 6.19 -6.18
N ASN A 99 1.50 7.49 -5.94
CA ASN A 99 1.71 8.54 -6.95
C ASN A 99 3.16 9.00 -7.05
N ASP A 100 4.06 8.50 -6.21
CA ASP A 100 5.50 8.76 -6.29
C ASP A 100 6.13 7.81 -7.32
N ASP A 101 6.78 8.36 -8.34
CA ASP A 101 7.42 7.59 -9.41
C ASP A 101 8.59 6.74 -8.92
N GLU A 102 9.24 7.11 -7.80
CA GLU A 102 10.34 6.34 -7.23
C GLU A 102 9.87 5.07 -6.50
N ILE A 103 8.61 5.05 -6.04
CA ILE A 103 8.04 3.87 -5.38
C ILE A 103 7.66 2.85 -6.45
N THR A 104 8.25 1.66 -6.32
CA THR A 104 8.18 0.58 -7.30
C THR A 104 7.37 -0.61 -6.84
N HIS A 105 7.30 -0.85 -5.52
CA HIS A 105 6.61 -1.98 -4.93
C HIS A 105 5.96 -1.56 -3.60
N PHE A 106 4.96 -2.33 -3.19
CA PHE A 106 4.52 -2.33 -1.79
C PHE A 106 4.34 -3.75 -1.27
N ARG A 107 4.31 -3.91 0.05
CA ARG A 107 4.01 -5.15 0.75
C ARG A 107 2.82 -4.92 1.67
N LEU A 108 1.97 -5.93 1.79
CA LEU A 108 0.93 -6.00 2.80
C LEU A 108 1.46 -6.84 3.98
N ASP A 109 1.78 -6.22 5.11
CA ASP A 109 2.30 -6.90 6.29
C ASP A 109 1.27 -6.87 7.44
N VAL A 110 0.88 -8.05 7.94
CA VAL A 110 -0.25 -8.21 8.88
C VAL A 110 0.21 -8.22 10.32
#